data_AF-A6JQ94-F1
#
_entry.id   AF-A6JQ94-F1
#
_cell.length_a   1.000
_cell.length_b   1.000
_cell.length_c   1.000
_cell.angle_alpha   90.00
_cell.angle_beta   90.00
_cell.angle_gamma   90.00
#
_symmetry.space_group_name_H-M   'P 1'
#
loop_
_entity.id
_entity.type
_entity.pdbx_description
1 polymer ?
#
loop_
_entity_poly.entity_id
_entity_poly.type
_entity_poly.pdbx_seq_one_letter_code
_entity_poly.pdbx_strand_id
1 'polypeptide(L)'
;MADTEANLLRHFPLLLPQNREKTVYEGFISAQGRDFHLRIVLPKDQQLKKARLLCSWQLKNILNEYHQVVQQRMKHSPDLMSFMMELKIILEAALKNKQELYVQPPSCSFCKDLLTEIGAIG
;
A
#
# COMPACT_ATOMS: atom_id res chain seq x y z
N MET A 1 9.13 -4.57 -24.37
CA MET A 1 7.93 -4.02 -23.69
C MET A 1 7.01 -5.13 -23.14
N ALA A 2 6.76 -6.20 -23.89
CA ALA A 2 5.93 -7.32 -23.41
C ALA A 2 6.53 -8.07 -22.19
N ASP A 3 7.86 -8.19 -22.12
CA ASP A 3 8.53 -8.89 -21.01
C ASP A 3 8.38 -8.16 -19.66
N THR A 4 8.31 -6.83 -19.67
CA THR A 4 8.15 -6.02 -18.46
C THR A 4 6.76 -6.19 -17.85
N GLU A 5 5.72 -6.30 -18.67
CA GLU A 5 4.36 -6.57 -18.21
C GLU A 5 4.20 -7.99 -17.71
N ALA A 6 4.74 -8.97 -18.44
CA ALA A 6 4.72 -10.36 -17.98
C ALA A 6 5.45 -10.49 -16.63
N ASN A 7 6.54 -9.74 -16.43
CA ASN A 7 7.26 -9.71 -15.17
C ASN A 7 6.45 -9.03 -14.05
N LEU A 8 5.80 -7.89 -14.34
CA LEU A 8 4.93 -7.21 -13.38
C LEU A 8 3.77 -8.10 -12.96
N LEU A 9 3.09 -8.76 -13.91
CA LEU A 9 1.96 -9.65 -13.63
C LEU A 9 2.36 -10.91 -12.85
N ARG A 10 3.58 -11.41 -13.03
CA ARG A 10 4.10 -12.54 -12.24
C ARG A 10 4.24 -12.20 -10.76
N HIS A 11 4.62 -10.97 -10.44
CA HIS A 11 4.87 -10.53 -9.06
C HIS A 11 3.69 -9.80 -8.42
N PHE A 12 2.90 -9.10 -9.24
CA PHE A 12 1.74 -8.31 -8.88
C PHE A 12 0.55 -8.70 -9.78
N PRO A 13 0.02 -9.92 -9.64
CA PRO A 13 -1.02 -10.45 -10.53
C PRO A 13 -2.33 -9.67 -10.48
N LEU A 14 -2.56 -8.95 -9.38
CA LEU A 14 -3.75 -8.12 -9.19
C LEU A 14 -3.60 -6.71 -9.75
N LEU A 15 -2.42 -6.32 -10.25
CA LEU A 15 -2.16 -4.98 -10.79
C LEU A 15 -2.20 -5.01 -12.32
N LEU A 16 -3.27 -4.46 -12.88
CA LEU A 16 -3.55 -4.55 -14.31
C LEU A 16 -3.52 -3.18 -15.01
N PRO A 17 -3.05 -3.11 -16.26
CA PRO A 17 -3.17 -1.90 -17.06
C PRO A 17 -4.64 -1.58 -17.35
N GLN A 18 -5.04 -0.33 -17.11
CA GLN A 18 -6.42 0.17 -17.28
C GLN A 18 -6.65 0.88 -18.61
N ASN A 19 -5.60 1.10 -19.40
CA ASN A 19 -5.69 1.71 -20.71
C ASN A 19 -4.73 1.06 -21.72
N ARG A 20 -5.05 1.23 -23.01
CA ARG A 20 -4.24 0.69 -24.11
C ARG A 20 -2.83 1.27 -24.17
N GLU A 21 -2.69 2.51 -23.69
CA GLU A 21 -1.41 3.23 -23.62
C GLU A 21 -0.50 2.72 -22.50
N LYS A 22 -1.02 1.86 -21.59
CA LYS A 22 -0.27 1.28 -20.46
C LYS A 22 0.37 2.34 -19.57
N THR A 23 -0.33 3.47 -19.42
CA THR A 23 0.06 4.56 -18.55
C THR A 23 -0.71 4.56 -17.24
N VAL A 24 -1.80 3.79 -17.15
CA VAL A 24 -2.56 3.64 -15.91
C VAL A 24 -2.54 2.18 -15.50
N TYR A 25 -2.06 1.89 -14.29
CA TYR A 25 -2.12 0.58 -13.67
C TYR A 25 -2.97 0.67 -12.41
N GLU A 26 -3.88 -0.27 -12.21
CA GLU A 26 -4.78 -0.28 -11.05
C GLU A 26 -5.03 -1.71 -10.59
N GLY A 27 -5.19 -1.87 -9.28
CA GLY A 27 -5.27 -3.18 -8.68
C GLY A 27 -4.98 -3.20 -7.20
N PHE A 28 -4.46 -4.33 -6.74
CA PHE A 28 -4.13 -4.55 -5.34
C PHE A 28 -2.66 -4.95 -5.16
N ILE A 29 -2.09 -4.52 -4.02
CA ILE A 29 -0.82 -5.03 -3.50
C ILE A 29 -1.08 -5.83 -2.24
N SER A 30 -0.55 -7.04 -2.20
CA SER A 30 -0.67 -7.95 -1.06
C SER A 30 0.57 -7.84 -0.16
N ALA A 31 0.36 -7.60 1.13
CA ALA A 31 1.42 -7.60 2.15
C ALA A 31 0.86 -8.14 3.47
N GLN A 32 1.61 -9.05 4.11
CA GLN A 32 1.23 -9.70 5.38
C GLN A 32 -0.19 -10.29 5.38
N GLY A 33 -0.61 -10.90 4.26
CA GLY A 33 -1.93 -11.50 4.12
C GLY A 33 -3.09 -10.51 3.97
N ARG A 34 -2.81 -9.22 3.75
CA ARG A 34 -3.81 -8.18 3.48
C ARG A 34 -3.59 -7.58 2.10
N ASP A 35 -4.69 -7.25 1.44
CA ASP A 35 -4.68 -6.61 0.12
C ASP A 35 -5.06 -5.14 0.23
N PHE A 36 -4.30 -4.30 -0.47
CA PHE A 36 -4.49 -2.86 -0.48
C PHE A 36 -4.67 -2.36 -1.90
N HIS A 37 -5.77 -1.64 -2.14
CA HIS A 37 -6.01 -1.01 -3.44
C HIS A 37 -5.00 0.10 -3.71
N LEU A 38 -4.44 0.09 -4.92
CA LEU A 38 -3.57 1.14 -5.44
C LEU A 38 -3.78 1.36 -6.93
N ARG A 39 -3.42 2.56 -7.36
CA ARG A 39 -3.44 2.98 -8.75
C ARG A 39 -2.22 3.85 -9.06
N ILE A 40 -1.50 3.51 -10.12
CA ILE A 40 -0.33 4.23 -10.59
C ILE A 40 -0.66 4.86 -11.94
N VAL A 41 -0.51 6.17 -12.01
CA VAL A 41 -0.69 6.94 -13.24
C VAL A 41 0.69 7.45 -13.68
N LEU A 42 1.20 6.85 -14.73
CA LEU A 42 2.41 7.28 -15.43
C LEU A 42 2.09 8.45 -16.37
N PRO A 43 3.05 9.33 -16.64
CA PRO A 43 2.89 10.35 -17.68
C PRO A 43 3.02 9.70 -19.07
N LYS A 44 2.71 10.47 -20.12
CA LYS A 44 2.80 10.00 -21.51
C LYS A 44 4.22 9.56 -21.92
N ASP A 45 5.24 10.14 -21.28
CA ASP A 45 6.65 9.77 -21.46
C ASP A 45 7.04 8.50 -20.68
N GLN A 46 6.09 7.89 -19.96
CA GLN A 46 6.24 6.71 -19.11
C GLN A 46 7.31 6.86 -18.01
N GLN A 47 7.71 8.10 -17.70
CA GLN A 47 8.72 8.37 -16.67
C GLN A 47 8.12 8.33 -15.27
N LEU A 48 8.63 7.42 -14.44
CA LEU A 48 8.25 7.29 -13.02
C LEU A 48 8.42 8.57 -12.21
N LYS A 49 9.40 9.42 -12.56
CA LYS A 49 9.68 10.70 -11.87
C LYS A 49 8.49 11.64 -11.77
N LYS A 50 7.55 11.54 -12.72
CA LYS A 50 6.33 12.35 -12.78
C LYS A 50 5.07 11.50 -12.60
N ALA A 51 5.23 10.24 -12.21
CA ALA A 51 4.10 9.36 -11.95
C ALA A 51 3.35 9.80 -10.68
N ARG A 52 2.10 9.36 -10.59
CA ARG A 52 1.24 9.61 -9.44
C ARG A 52 0.81 8.27 -8.85
N LEU A 53 1.12 8.06 -7.58
CA LEU A 53 0.58 6.95 -6.79
C LEU A 53 -0.70 7.41 -6.09
N LEU A 54 -1.81 6.79 -6.43
CA LEU A 54 -3.09 6.86 -5.74
C LEU A 54 -3.30 5.54 -5.00
N CYS A 55 -3.99 5.58 -3.86
CA CYS A 55 -4.24 4.39 -3.07
C CYS A 55 -5.45 4.55 -2.16
N SER A 56 -5.90 3.42 -1.60
CA SER A 56 -6.93 3.42 -0.56
C SER A 56 -6.48 4.24 0.65
N TRP A 57 -7.46 4.75 1.41
CA TRP A 57 -7.19 5.51 2.62
C TRP A 57 -6.38 4.70 3.65
N GLN A 58 -6.65 3.39 3.74
CA GLN A 58 -5.90 2.47 4.60
C GLN A 58 -4.42 2.42 4.23
N LEU A 59 -4.11 2.24 2.93
CA LEU A 59 -2.72 2.19 2.46
C LEU A 59 -2.03 3.56 2.65
N LYS A 60 -2.76 4.65 2.36
CA LYS A 60 -2.27 6.01 2.58
C LYS A 60 -1.88 6.23 4.06
N ASN A 61 -2.68 5.76 5.01
CA ASN A 61 -2.40 5.90 6.44
C ASN A 61 -1.20 5.05 6.91
N ILE A 62 -0.92 3.93 6.26
CA ILE A 62 0.26 3.11 6.53
C ILE A 62 1.51 3.78 5.95
N LEU A 63 1.42 4.30 4.74
CA LEU A 63 2.55 4.93 4.03
C LEU A 63 2.82 6.37 4.46
N ASN A 64 1.97 6.99 5.29
CA ASN A 64 2.11 8.40 5.66
C ASN A 64 3.46 8.69 6.35
N GLU A 65 3.90 7.80 7.24
CA GLU A 65 5.19 7.89 7.94
C GLU A 65 6.39 7.63 7.00
N TYR A 66 6.14 6.97 5.87
CA TYR A 66 7.13 6.62 4.85
C TYR A 66 7.03 7.49 3.61
N HIS A 67 6.23 8.56 3.63
CA HIS A 67 5.88 9.33 2.45
C HIS A 67 7.13 9.86 1.71
N GLN A 68 8.12 10.36 2.46
CA GLN A 68 9.37 10.84 1.87
C GLN A 68 10.14 9.74 1.14
N VAL A 69 10.22 8.55 1.73
CA VAL A 69 10.91 7.40 1.13
C VAL A 69 10.17 6.92 -0.12
N VAL A 70 8.84 6.82 -0.07
CA VAL A 70 8.01 6.44 -1.23
C VAL A 70 8.19 7.44 -2.39
N GLN A 71 8.22 8.75 -2.09
CA GLN A 71 8.47 9.79 -3.08
C GLN A 71 9.88 9.73 -3.67
N GLN A 72 10.88 9.43 -2.85
CA GLN A 72 12.25 9.21 -3.33
C GLN A 72 12.32 8.00 -4.26
N ARG A 73 11.75 6.85 -3.86
CA ARG A 73 11.72 5.66 -4.72
C ARG A 73 11.03 5.96 -6.04
N MET A 74 9.87 6.62 -6.03
CA MET A 74 9.19 7.03 -7.27
C MET A 74 10.07 7.86 -8.23
N LYS A 75 11.01 8.67 -7.71
CA LYS A 75 11.93 9.46 -8.55
C LYS A 75 13.16 8.71 -9.01
N HIS A 76 13.63 7.75 -8.22
CA HIS A 76 14.92 7.10 -8.41
C HIS A 76 14.82 5.68 -8.99
N SER A 77 13.66 5.02 -8.89
CA SER A 77 13.48 3.70 -9.48
C SER A 77 13.55 3.79 -11.02
N PRO A 78 14.27 2.87 -11.68
CA PRO A 78 14.46 2.89 -13.13
C PRO A 78 13.20 2.54 -13.93
N ASP A 79 12.33 1.69 -13.37
CA ASP A 79 11.13 1.18 -14.02
C ASP A 79 10.04 0.84 -12.99
N LEU A 80 8.80 0.66 -13.49
CA LEU A 80 7.61 0.42 -12.67
C LEU A 80 7.74 -0.83 -11.79
N MET A 81 8.32 -1.91 -12.31
CA MET A 81 8.46 -3.16 -11.58
C MET A 81 9.41 -2.99 -10.39
N SER A 82 10.54 -2.31 -10.62
CA SER A 82 11.49 -1.96 -9.57
C SER A 82 10.84 -1.10 -8.48
N PHE A 83 10.08 -0.06 -8.86
CA PHE A 83 9.32 0.76 -7.92
C PHE A 83 8.31 -0.08 -7.11
N MET A 84 7.57 -0.96 -7.77
CA MET A 84 6.56 -1.81 -7.11
C MET A 84 7.17 -2.77 -6.08
N MET A 85 8.33 -3.35 -6.38
CA MET A 85 9.06 -4.19 -5.44
C MET A 85 9.55 -3.40 -4.23
N GLU A 86 10.12 -2.21 -4.44
CA GLU A 86 10.55 -1.33 -3.35
C GLU A 86 9.35 -0.88 -2.49
N LEU A 87 8.23 -0.53 -3.13
CA LEU A 87 7.00 -0.17 -2.44
C LEU A 87 6.48 -1.34 -1.58
N LYS A 88 6.55 -2.57 -2.10
CA LYS A 88 6.18 -3.78 -1.35
C LYS A 88 7.03 -3.94 -0.10
N ILE A 89 8.34 -3.78 -0.21
CA ILE A 89 9.28 -3.87 0.93
C ILE A 89 8.95 -2.79 1.98
N ILE A 90 8.71 -1.55 1.55
CA ILE A 90 8.34 -0.45 2.46
C ILE A 90 7.01 -0.78 3.16
N LEU A 91 6.02 -1.28 2.43
CA LEU A 91 4.72 -1.66 2.98
C LEU A 91 4.84 -2.79 4.01
N GLU A 92 5.62 -3.83 3.71
CA GLU A 92 5.88 -4.94 4.63
C GLU A 92 6.57 -4.47 5.91
N ALA A 93 7.55 -3.57 5.80
CA ALA A 93 8.22 -2.99 6.96
C ALA A 93 7.26 -2.10 7.80
N ALA A 94 6.48 -1.24 7.14
CA ALA A 94 5.51 -0.38 7.80
C ALA A 94 4.44 -1.17 8.55
N LEU A 95 3.93 -2.25 7.94
CA LEU A 95 2.97 -3.14 8.58
C LEU A 95 3.57 -3.91 9.76
N LYS A 96 4.84 -4.33 9.67
CA LYS A 96 5.53 -5.03 10.75
C LYS A 96 5.70 -4.10 11.95
N ASN A 97 6.19 -2.88 11.74
CA ASN A 97 6.34 -1.87 12.79
C ASN A 97 5.00 -1.53 13.43
N LYS A 98 3.92 -1.40 12.63
CA LYS A 98 2.58 -1.21 13.20
C LYS A 98 2.11 -2.41 14.01
N GLN A 99 2.32 -3.65 13.56
CA GLN A 99 1.94 -4.81 14.35
C GLN A 99 2.69 -4.88 15.68
N GLU A 100 3.99 -4.56 15.70
CA GLU A 100 4.78 -4.46 16.93
C GLU A 100 4.18 -3.44 17.92
N LEU A 101 3.61 -2.33 17.44
CA LEU A 101 2.87 -1.36 18.26
C LEU A 101 1.53 -1.90 18.80
N TYR A 102 0.88 -2.82 18.09
CA TYR A 102 -0.41 -3.43 18.49
C TYR A 102 -0.25 -4.70 19.37
N VAL A 103 0.98 -5.13 19.69
CA VAL A 103 1.23 -6.29 20.59
C VAL A 103 0.81 -6.01 22.05
N GLN A 104 0.50 -4.77 22.42
CA GLN A 104 -0.26 -4.51 23.64
C GLN A 104 -1.76 -4.50 23.32
N PRO A 105 -2.52 -5.59 23.61
CA PRO A 105 -3.96 -5.49 23.56
C PRO A 105 -4.39 -4.38 24.54
N PRO A 106 -5.32 -3.49 24.16
CA PRO A 106 -5.99 -2.66 25.15
C PRO A 106 -6.55 -3.63 26.20
N SER A 107 -6.16 -3.44 27.46
CA SER A 107 -6.67 -4.26 28.54
C SER A 107 -8.19 -4.29 28.40
N CYS A 108 -8.74 -5.50 28.34
CA CYS A 108 -10.17 -5.78 28.22
C CYS A 108 -11.01 -5.19 29.39
N SER A 109 -10.42 -4.35 30.23
CA SER A 109 -11.08 -3.54 31.25
C SER A 109 -12.03 -2.53 30.63
N PHE A 110 -11.64 -1.79 29.59
CA PHE A 110 -12.49 -0.70 29.08
C PHE A 110 -13.85 -1.18 28.57
N CYS A 111 -13.90 -2.31 27.84
CA CYS A 111 -15.19 -2.88 27.40
C CYS A 111 -16.02 -3.42 28.57
N LYS A 112 -15.37 -3.95 29.63
CA LYS A 112 -16.08 -4.40 30.83
C LYS A 112 -16.62 -3.23 31.63
N ASP A 113 -15.85 -2.17 31.80
CA ASP A 113 -16.24 -0.97 32.53
C ASP A 113 -17.45 -0.31 31.86
N LEU A 114 -17.42 -0.20 30.53
CA LEU A 114 -18.50 0.40 29.74
C LEU A 114 -19.79 -0.44 29.76
N LEU A 115 -19.67 -1.78 29.72
CA LEU A 115 -20.82 -2.68 29.87
C LEU A 115 -21.41 -2.65 31.28
N THR A 116 -20.55 -2.47 32.30
CA THR A 116 -20.97 -2.38 33.71
C THR A 116 -21.67 -1.05 33.98
N GLU A 117 -21.19 0.04 33.40
CA GLU A 117 -21.77 1.38 33.51
C GLU A 117 -23.14 1.45 32.82
N ILE A 118 -23.28 0.85 31.63
CA ILE A 118 -24.58 0.73 30.94
C ILE A 118 -25.56 -0.14 31.76
N GLY A 119 -25.08 -1.22 32.38
CA GLY A 119 -25.90 -2.11 33.21
C GLY A 119 -26.36 -1.48 34.54
N ALA A 120 -25.66 -0.47 35.04
CA ALA A 120 -25.97 0.23 36.29
C ALA A 120 -27.03 1.35 36.15
N ILE A 121 -27.42 1.68 34.91
CA ILE A 121 -28.42 2.72 34.60
C ILE A 121 -29.83 2.12 34.39
N GLY A 122 -29.96 0.78 34.42
CA GLY A 122 -31.23 0.06 34.42
C GLY A 122 -31.68 -0.34 35.83
#